data_AF-A0AAD9CGS2-F1
#
_entry.id   AF-A0AAD9CGS2-F1
#
_cell.length_a   1.000
_cell.length_b   1.000
_cell.length_c   1.000
_cell.angle_alpha   90.00
_cell.angle_beta   90.00
_cell.angle_gamma   90.00
#
_symmetry.space_group_name_H-M   'P 1'
#
loop_
_entity.id
_entity.type
_entity.pdbx_description
1 polymer ?
#
loop_
_entity_poly.entity_id
_entity_poly.type
_entity_poly.pdbx_seq_one_letter_code
_entity_poly.pdbx_strand_id
1 'polypeptide(L)'
;MVVHEEKECVVCFNKYSRSGRVPRVLHCGHTFCAPCLEQLSQLKGSLCCVSCPLCRCITCTRASLTLPGALWVNTEIWDQIVEDKGEERVTPSAPMEDLSYTETQLIQSSLPVSKQSGGKTLLQRMFGCVTQQPDMDAC
;
A
#
# COMPACT_ATOMS: atom_id res chain seq x y z
N MET A 1 -4.85 -13.94 -31.03
CA MET A 1 -5.02 -14.30 -29.60
C MET A 1 -3.99 -13.53 -28.82
N VAL A 2 -4.39 -12.67 -27.88
CA VAL A 2 -3.45 -12.00 -26.98
C VAL A 2 -3.09 -13.02 -25.91
N VAL A 3 -1.86 -13.53 -25.94
CA VAL A 3 -1.32 -14.41 -24.90
C VAL A 3 -0.84 -13.49 -23.79
N HIS A 4 -1.58 -13.42 -22.70
CA HIS A 4 -1.03 -12.84 -21.47
C HIS A 4 -0.02 -13.82 -20.89
N GLU A 5 1.15 -13.32 -20.48
CA GLU A 5 2.10 -14.13 -19.71
C GLU A 5 1.40 -14.64 -18.44
N GLU A 6 1.59 -15.91 -18.09
CA GLU A 6 0.91 -16.60 -16.98
C GLU A 6 1.13 -15.93 -15.61
N LYS A 7 2.08 -14.98 -15.53
CA LYS A 7 2.50 -14.30 -14.29
C LYS A 7 2.14 -12.81 -14.25
N GLU A 8 1.24 -12.36 -15.13
CA GLU A 8 0.82 -10.96 -15.20
C GLU A 8 -0.67 -10.78 -14.91
N CYS A 9 -1.00 -9.68 -14.25
CA CYS A 9 -2.39 -9.34 -14.01
C CYS A 9 -3.07 -8.82 -15.28
N VAL A 10 -4.21 -9.38 -15.65
CA VAL A 10 -4.97 -8.98 -16.87
C VAL A 10 -5.56 -7.57 -16.82
N VAL A 11 -5.62 -6.94 -15.64
CA VAL A 11 -6.19 -5.58 -15.48
C VAL A 11 -5.11 -4.51 -15.68
N CYS A 12 -3.95 -4.70 -15.07
CA CYS A 12 -2.89 -3.68 -15.06
C CYS A 12 -1.65 -4.09 -15.85
N PHE A 13 -1.62 -5.30 -16.43
CA PHE A 13 -0.52 -5.83 -17.25
C PHE A 13 0.84 -5.82 -16.54
N ASN A 14 0.84 -5.87 -15.20
CA ASN A 14 2.06 -5.93 -14.39
C ASN A 14 2.27 -7.35 -13.84
N LYS A 15 3.53 -7.75 -13.70
CA LYS A 15 3.93 -9.01 -13.06
C LYS A 15 3.51 -9.09 -11.60
N TYR A 16 3.08 -10.27 -11.17
CA TYR A 16 2.78 -10.55 -9.76
C TYR A 16 4.06 -10.51 -8.92
N SER A 17 3.92 -10.14 -7.64
CA SER A 17 5.03 -10.09 -6.69
C SER A 17 4.59 -10.48 -5.28
N ARG A 18 5.54 -10.96 -4.46
CA ARG A 18 5.26 -11.41 -3.08
C ARG A 18 4.90 -10.28 -2.11
N SER A 19 5.31 -9.04 -2.40
CA SER A 19 5.12 -7.91 -1.50
C SER A 19 4.07 -6.91 -1.97
N GLY A 20 4.07 -6.55 -3.26
CA GLY A 20 3.26 -5.42 -3.77
C GLY A 20 2.08 -5.81 -4.67
N ARG A 21 2.17 -6.94 -5.38
CA ARG A 21 1.14 -7.39 -6.34
C ARG A 21 0.82 -8.86 -6.12
N VAL A 22 0.30 -9.14 -4.93
CA VAL A 22 -0.12 -10.49 -4.56
C VAL A 22 -1.28 -10.96 -5.47
N PRO A 23 -1.19 -12.12 -6.13
CA PRO A 23 -2.27 -12.70 -6.93
C PRO A 23 -3.39 -13.23 -6.02
N ARG A 24 -4.55 -12.57 -6.03
CA ARG A 24 -5.72 -12.91 -5.20
C ARG A 24 -6.84 -13.51 -6.04
N VAL A 25 -7.49 -14.54 -5.51
CA VAL A 25 -8.54 -15.32 -6.18
C VAL A 25 -9.92 -14.84 -5.72
N LEU A 26 -10.76 -14.43 -6.67
CA LEU A 26 -12.18 -14.14 -6.43
C LEU A 26 -12.98 -15.42 -6.23
N HIS A 27 -14.22 -15.33 -5.71
CA HIS A 27 -15.07 -16.52 -5.50
C HIS A 27 -15.40 -17.29 -6.80
N CYS A 28 -15.25 -16.64 -7.96
CA CYS A 28 -15.42 -17.26 -9.27
C CYS A 28 -14.16 -18.00 -9.78
N GLY A 29 -13.06 -18.00 -9.03
CA GLY A 29 -11.79 -18.64 -9.40
C GLY A 29 -10.82 -17.78 -10.21
N HIS A 30 -11.26 -16.63 -10.74
CA HIS A 30 -10.37 -15.71 -11.46
C HIS A 30 -9.41 -14.98 -10.52
N THR A 31 -8.19 -14.74 -11.00
CA THR A 31 -7.09 -14.16 -10.21
C THR A 31 -6.71 -12.77 -10.69
N PHE A 32 -6.50 -11.84 -9.75
CA PHE A 32 -6.10 -10.45 -10.02
C PHE A 32 -5.11 -9.95 -8.97
N CYS A 33 -4.39 -8.88 -9.29
CA CYS A 33 -3.46 -8.27 -8.35
C CYS A 33 -4.20 -7.61 -7.17
N ALA A 34 -3.69 -7.70 -5.94
CA ALA A 34 -4.29 -7.07 -4.78
C ALA A 34 -4.58 -5.55 -4.96
N PRO A 35 -3.65 -4.72 -5.49
CA PRO A 35 -3.94 -3.31 -5.77
C PRO A 35 -5.09 -3.10 -6.76
N CYS A 36 -5.21 -3.99 -7.76
CA CYS A 36 -6.26 -3.94 -8.77
C CYS A 36 -7.62 -4.20 -8.14
N LEU A 37 -7.70 -5.21 -7.26
CA LEU A 37 -8.93 -5.55 -6.56
C LEU A 37 -9.35 -4.46 -5.58
N GLU A 38 -8.39 -3.79 -4.93
CA GLU A 38 -8.68 -2.66 -4.05
C GLU A 38 -9.31 -1.49 -4.83
N GLN A 39 -8.73 -1.13 -5.98
CA GLN A 39 -9.27 -0.08 -6.85
C GLN A 39 -10.64 -0.40 -7.43
N LEU A 40 -10.91 -1.68 -7.74
CA LEU A 40 -12.19 -2.12 -8.29
C LEU A 40 -13.26 -2.36 -7.22
N SER A 41 -12.88 -2.40 -5.95
CA SER A 41 -13.80 -2.68 -4.85
C SER A 41 -14.68 -1.48 -4.51
N GLN A 42 -15.90 -1.77 -4.07
CA GLN A 42 -16.89 -0.78 -3.66
C GLN A 42 -17.41 -1.12 -2.27
N LEU A 43 -17.42 -0.14 -1.38
CA LEU A 43 -18.01 -0.26 -0.06
C LEU A 43 -19.53 -0.13 -0.16
N LYS A 44 -20.25 -1.12 0.39
CA LYS A 44 -21.71 -1.17 0.46
C LYS A 44 -22.11 -1.50 1.90
N GLY A 45 -22.25 -0.47 2.73
CA GLY A 45 -22.52 -0.62 4.15
C GLY A 45 -21.37 -1.35 4.86
N SER A 46 -21.67 -2.50 5.48
CA SER A 46 -20.69 -3.34 6.18
C SER A 46 -19.95 -4.33 5.27
N LEU A 47 -20.22 -4.29 3.97
CA LEU A 47 -19.62 -5.19 2.97
C LEU A 47 -18.73 -4.41 2.00
N CYS A 48 -17.65 -5.05 1.57
CA CYS A 48 -16.87 -4.60 0.44
C CYS A 48 -17.08 -5.58 -0.72
N CYS A 49 -17.42 -5.10 -1.90
CA CYS A 49 -17.77 -5.95 -3.04
C CYS A 49 -16.98 -5.56 -4.30
N VAL A 50 -16.62 -6.54 -5.11
CA VAL A 50 -15.96 -6.36 -6.40
C VAL A 50 -16.65 -7.22 -7.46
N SER A 51 -16.81 -6.68 -8.68
CA SER A 51 -17.28 -7.44 -9.84
C SER A 51 -16.09 -7.97 -10.62
N CYS A 52 -16.08 -9.25 -10.98
CA CYS A 52 -15.01 -9.85 -11.76
C CYS A 52 -14.95 -9.24 -13.18
N PRO A 53 -13.79 -8.70 -13.62
CA PRO A 53 -13.62 -8.19 -14.98
C PRO A 53 -13.86 -9.21 -16.10
N LEU A 54 -13.72 -10.51 -15.82
CA LEU A 54 -13.81 -11.58 -16.83
C LEU A 54 -15.22 -12.16 -16.94
N CYS A 55 -15.89 -12.42 -15.81
CA CYS A 55 -17.19 -13.11 -15.80
C CYS A 55 -18.33 -12.33 -15.14
N ARG A 56 -18.07 -11.13 -14.61
CA ARG A 56 -19.04 -10.27 -13.90
C ARG A 56 -19.65 -10.85 -12.62
N CYS A 57 -19.18 -12.01 -12.15
CA CYS A 57 -19.56 -12.54 -10.83
C CYS A 57 -19.12 -11.57 -9.72
N ILE A 58 -19.99 -11.37 -8.73
CA ILE A 58 -19.73 -10.48 -7.60
C ILE A 58 -19.12 -11.28 -6.45
N THR A 59 -18.03 -10.76 -5.90
CA THR A 59 -17.40 -11.25 -4.67
C THR A 59 -17.58 -10.19 -3.60
N CYS A 60 -18.13 -10.56 -2.44
CA CYS A 60 -18.32 -9.66 -1.31
C CYS A 60 -17.65 -10.22 -0.05
N THR A 61 -17.02 -9.34 0.73
CA THR A 61 -16.35 -9.64 1.99
C THR A 61 -16.77 -8.64 3.06
N ARG A 62 -16.44 -8.92 4.34
CA ARG A 62 -16.68 -7.97 5.42
C ARG A 62 -15.74 -6.77 5.28
N ALA A 63 -16.27 -5.56 5.44
CA ALA A 63 -15.50 -4.32 5.40
C ALA A 63 -14.51 -4.15 6.57
N SER A 64 -14.54 -5.06 7.56
CA SER A 64 -13.56 -5.10 8.65
C SER A 64 -12.14 -5.47 8.18
N LEU A 65 -11.99 -5.97 6.95
CA LEU A 65 -10.70 -6.27 6.31
C LEU A 65 -10.65 -5.54 4.96
N THR A 66 -9.44 -5.31 4.44
CA THR A 66 -9.30 -4.92 3.03
C THR A 66 -9.83 -6.05 2.15
N LEU A 67 -10.52 -5.73 1.06
CA LEU A 67 -11.09 -6.75 0.18
C LEU A 67 -10.05 -7.77 -0.30
N PRO A 68 -8.84 -7.36 -0.74
CA PRO A 68 -7.80 -8.33 -1.12
C PRO A 68 -7.30 -9.18 0.06
N GLY A 69 -7.28 -8.64 1.28
CA GLY A 69 -6.83 -9.35 2.48
C GLY A 69 -7.75 -10.49 2.89
N ALA A 70 -9.04 -10.40 2.55
CA ALA A 70 -10.02 -11.45 2.80
C ALA A 70 -10.05 -12.56 1.73
N LEU A 71 -9.33 -12.38 0.61
CA LEU A 71 -9.32 -13.31 -0.52
C LEU A 71 -8.10 -14.23 -0.48
N TRP A 72 -8.28 -15.43 -1.05
CA TRP A 72 -7.23 -16.44 -1.13
C TRP A 72 -6.12 -15.99 -2.07
N VAL A 73 -4.88 -16.35 -1.77
CA VAL A 73 -3.75 -16.18 -2.69
C VAL A 73 -3.76 -17.34 -3.68
N ASN A 74 -3.54 -17.07 -4.96
CA ASN A 74 -3.32 -18.13 -5.94
C ASN A 74 -1.93 -18.74 -5.71
N THR A 75 -1.87 -19.92 -5.10
CA THR A 75 -0.62 -20.58 -4.72
C THR A 75 0.19 -21.02 -5.93
N GLU A 76 -0.46 -21.47 -7.01
CA GLU A 76 0.21 -21.87 -8.25
C GLU A 76 1.05 -20.71 -8.82
N ILE A 77 0.44 -19.52 -8.93
CA ILE A 77 1.17 -18.33 -9.37
C ILE A 77 2.23 -17.94 -8.33
N TRP A 78 1.87 -17.96 -7.04
CA TRP A 78 2.73 -17.54 -5.93
C TRP A 78 4.05 -18.31 -5.84
N ASP A 79 3.98 -19.63 -6.03
CA ASP A 79 5.13 -20.53 -5.97
C ASP A 79 6.09 -20.29 -7.14
N GLN A 80 5.56 -19.83 -8.27
CA GLN A 80 6.33 -19.50 -9.46
C GLN A 80 6.89 -18.06 -9.49
N ILE A 81 6.57 -17.21 -8.51
CA ILE A 81 7.15 -15.86 -8.39
C ILE A 81 8.62 -16.03 -8.01
N VAL A 82 9.52 -15.71 -8.94
CA VAL A 82 10.94 -15.55 -8.62
C VAL A 82 11.08 -14.19 -7.96
N GLU A 83 11.52 -14.16 -6.70
CA GLU A 83 11.98 -12.92 -6.10
C GLU A 83 13.26 -12.52 -6.83
N ASP A 84 13.11 -11.61 -7.78
CA ASP A 84 14.26 -10.87 -8.29
C ASP A 84 14.85 -10.14 -7.08
N LYS A 85 15.94 -10.69 -6.54
CA LYS A 85 16.78 -9.98 -5.59
C LYS A 85 17.18 -8.72 -6.33
N GLY A 86 16.57 -7.61 -5.94
CA GLY A 86 16.61 -6.40 -6.74
C GLY A 86 18.00 -6.17 -7.29
N GLU A 87 18.07 -5.79 -8.56
CA GLU A 87 19.07 -4.82 -8.98
C GLU A 87 18.93 -3.61 -8.03
N GLU A 88 19.59 -3.73 -6.88
CA GLU A 88 20.35 -2.64 -6.31
C GLU A 88 21.11 -2.07 -7.48
N ARG A 89 20.63 -0.91 -7.94
CA ARG A 89 21.35 -0.07 -8.87
C ARG A 89 22.60 0.39 -8.13
N VAL A 90 23.61 -0.49 -8.07
CA VAL A 90 24.99 -0.09 -7.85
C VAL A 90 25.32 0.79 -9.04
N THR A 91 25.25 2.10 -8.84
CA THR A 91 25.77 3.06 -9.80
C THR A 91 27.22 2.68 -10.09
N PRO A 92 27.60 2.34 -11.34
CA PRO A 92 29.00 2.15 -11.68
C PRO A 92 29.72 3.48 -11.47
N SER A 93 30.61 3.49 -10.49
CA SER A 93 31.66 4.48 -10.33
C SER A 93 32.53 4.55 -11.59
N ALA A 94 32.74 5.76 -12.14
CA ALA A 94 34.03 6.27 -12.69
C ALA A 94 33.84 7.57 -13.53
N PRO A 95 34.89 8.38 -13.78
CA PRO A 95 36.10 8.67 -13.01
C PRO A 95 36.31 10.20 -12.82
N MET A 96 37.47 10.56 -12.25
CA MET A 96 37.92 11.90 -11.87
C MET A 96 37.86 12.98 -12.95
N GLU A 97 37.66 14.24 -12.54
CA GLU A 97 38.43 15.38 -13.07
C GLU A 97 38.91 16.24 -11.89
N ASP A 98 40.24 16.27 -11.76
CA ASP A 98 41.04 17.13 -10.91
C ASP A 98 41.04 18.55 -11.50
N LEU A 99 40.91 19.59 -10.67
CA LEU A 99 41.57 20.89 -10.88
C LEU A 99 41.47 21.76 -9.61
N SER A 100 42.66 22.03 -9.09
CA SER A 100 43.06 22.73 -7.89
C SER A 100 42.92 24.27 -7.92
N TYR A 101 42.88 24.86 -6.70
CA TYR A 101 43.37 26.20 -6.30
C TYR A 101 42.52 27.41 -6.79
N THR A 102 41.86 28.19 -5.92
CA THR A 102 42.37 29.27 -5.03
C THR A 102 41.37 29.58 -3.91
N GLU A 103 41.79 29.85 -2.66
CA GLU A 103 41.90 31.21 -2.09
C GLU A 103 40.62 32.06 -2.30
N THR A 104 39.85 32.58 -1.34
CA THR A 104 40.17 33.20 -0.05
C THR A 104 38.84 33.57 0.67
N GLN A 105 38.91 33.60 2.00
CA GLN A 105 38.31 34.59 2.92
C GLN A 105 36.78 34.80 3.04
N LEU A 106 36.33 34.51 4.28
CA LEU A 106 35.59 35.40 5.22
C LEU A 106 34.36 36.18 4.71
N ILE A 107 33.25 36.09 5.45
CA ILE A 107 32.68 37.19 6.26
C ILE A 107 31.42 36.73 7.01
N GLN A 108 31.32 37.24 8.25
CA GLN A 108 30.28 37.05 9.25
C GLN A 108 28.94 37.73 8.91
N SER A 109 27.91 37.30 9.67
CA SER A 109 26.73 38.08 10.11
C SER A 109 25.70 38.46 9.03
N SER A 110 24.42 38.15 9.20
CA SER A 110 23.60 38.78 10.22
C SER A 110 22.22 38.11 10.32
N LEU A 111 21.76 37.87 11.56
CA LEU A 111 20.34 37.76 11.88
C LEU A 111 19.70 39.16 11.80
N PRO A 112 18.41 39.24 11.43
CA PRO A 112 17.48 39.73 12.45
C PRO A 112 16.15 38.95 12.51
N VAL A 113 15.85 38.57 13.76
CA VAL A 113 14.57 38.71 14.48
C VAL A 113 13.30 39.05 13.68
N SER A 114 12.27 38.20 13.84
CA SER A 114 10.89 38.56 14.24
C SER A 114 10.10 37.27 14.55
N LYS A 115 9.94 36.83 15.80
CA LYS A 115 8.92 37.13 16.82
C LYS A 115 7.46 36.77 16.48
N GLN A 116 6.93 35.85 17.33
CA GLN A 116 5.52 35.62 17.75
C GLN A 116 4.65 34.79 16.77
N SER A 117 3.76 33.87 17.18
CA SER A 117 3.19 33.46 18.47
C SER A 117 2.77 31.98 18.35
N GLY A 118 2.87 31.13 19.38
CA GLY A 118 1.81 30.94 20.37
C GLY A 118 0.89 29.76 20.00
N GLY A 119 1.11 28.58 20.57
CA GLY A 119 0.26 27.40 20.31
C GLY A 119 0.66 26.15 21.07
N LYS A 120 0.58 26.20 22.40
CA LYS A 120 0.72 25.07 23.32
C LYS A 120 -0.54 24.19 23.25
N THR A 121 -0.40 22.88 23.09
CA THR A 121 -1.09 21.88 23.93
C THR A 121 -0.56 20.48 23.65
N LEU A 122 0.11 19.94 24.66
CA LEU A 122 0.48 18.53 24.83
C LEU A 122 -0.80 17.72 25.05
N LEU A 123 -1.18 16.88 24.08
CA LEU A 123 -2.27 15.92 24.27
C LEU A 123 -1.74 14.74 25.10
N GLN A 124 -1.85 14.87 26.42
CA GLN A 124 -1.61 13.77 27.35
C GLN A 124 -2.86 12.91 27.49
N ARG A 125 -2.73 11.67 27.01
CA ARG A 125 -3.61 10.53 27.29
C ARG A 125 -3.59 10.24 28.79
N MET A 126 -4.75 10.05 29.43
CA MET A 126 -4.92 9.06 30.51
C MET A 126 -6.41 8.66 30.68
N PHE A 127 -6.61 7.36 30.50
CA PHE A 127 -7.58 6.40 31.03
C PHE A 127 -8.73 6.82 31.97
N GLY A 128 -9.88 6.16 31.77
CA GLY A 128 -10.70 5.64 32.89
C GLY A 128 -12.21 5.74 32.72
N CYS A 129 -12.87 4.62 32.40
CA CYS A 129 -14.12 4.11 33.03
C CYS A 129 -14.61 2.93 32.18
N VAL A 130 -14.39 1.68 32.60
CA VAL A 130 -15.26 0.90 33.50
C VAL A 130 -16.51 0.36 32.79
N THR A 131 -16.51 -0.96 32.71
CA THR A 131 -17.55 -1.90 32.32
C THR A 131 -18.88 -1.68 33.05
N GLN A 132 -20.00 -1.69 32.31
CA GLN A 132 -21.21 -2.43 32.70
C GLN A 132 -22.17 -2.52 31.49
N GLN A 133 -22.43 -3.75 31.01
CA GLN A 133 -23.74 -4.14 30.45
C GLN A 133 -24.52 -4.83 31.60
N PRO A 134 -25.79 -5.25 31.40
CA PRO A 134 -26.94 -4.63 30.73
C PRO A 134 -28.12 -4.47 31.74
N ASP A 135 -29.21 -3.80 31.35
CA ASP A 135 -30.52 -4.07 31.98
C ASP A 135 -31.65 -3.94 30.96
N MET A 136 -32.55 -4.90 31.08
CA MET A 136 -33.75 -5.17 30.30
C MET A 136 -34.93 -4.44 30.95
N ASP A 137 -35.79 -3.78 30.18
CA ASP A 137 -37.24 -3.87 30.45
C ASP A 137 -38.13 -3.25 29.35
N ALA A 138 -39.34 -3.80 29.35
CA ALA A 138 -40.49 -3.67 28.47
C ALA A 138 -40.91 -2.25 28.00
N CYS A 139 -41.36 -2.16 26.74
CA CYS A 139 -42.77 -1.91 26.37
C CYS A 139 -42.99 -2.24 24.89
#